data_AF-A0A967HKF6-F1
#
_entry.id   AF-A0A967HKF6-F1
#
_cell.length_a   1.000
_cell.length_b   1.000
_cell.length_c   1.000
_cell.angle_alpha   90.00
_cell.angle_beta   90.00
_cell.angle_gamma   90.00
#
_symmetry.space_group_name_H-M   'P 1'
#
loop_
_entity.id
_entity.type
_entity.pdbx_description
1 polymer ?
#
loop_
_entity_poly.entity_id
_entity_poly.type
_entity_poly.pdbx_seq_one_letter_code
_entity_poly.pdbx_strand_id
1 'polypeptide(L)'
;MLRSVSAAALALALAPAALVAQQGEMKDMDTFPRPIDMADNVWIEELTMLEVRDLLADGWRTALILTGGIEENGPYLTTGKHNHVLRVMGDAIAREFGRTLVAPIVTIEPGNPERASTP
;
A
#
# COMPACT_ATOMS: atom_id res chain seq x y z
N MET A 1 59.07 38.24 8.78
CA MET A 1 58.96 36.86 8.25
C MET A 1 57.66 36.26 8.74
N LEU A 2 56.63 36.14 7.88
CA LEU A 2 55.52 35.22 8.10
C LEU A 2 54.94 34.83 6.74
N ARG A 3 54.75 33.52 6.56
CA ARG A 3 54.60 32.83 5.28
C ARG A 3 53.14 32.81 4.83
N SER A 4 52.99 32.92 3.52
CA SER A 4 51.80 32.62 2.72
C SER A 4 51.30 31.20 2.92
N VAL A 5 49.98 31.01 2.92
CA VAL A 5 49.33 29.78 2.43
C VAL A 5 48.05 30.19 1.71
N SER A 6 48.07 30.19 0.37
CA SER A 6 46.88 30.32 -0.46
C SER A 6 46.16 28.98 -0.49
N ALA A 7 44.90 28.95 -0.03
CA ALA A 7 44.03 27.79 -0.20
C ALA A 7 43.46 27.79 -1.63
N ALA A 8 43.87 26.82 -2.44
CA ALA A 8 43.26 26.55 -3.74
C ALA A 8 41.88 25.92 -3.52
N ALA A 9 40.82 26.65 -3.86
CA ALA A 9 39.47 26.11 -3.91
C ALA A 9 39.30 25.28 -5.19
N LEU A 10 39.38 23.95 -5.06
CA LEU A 10 39.00 23.02 -6.12
C LEU A 10 37.47 22.91 -6.14
N ALA A 11 36.80 23.77 -6.91
CA ALA A 11 35.38 23.63 -7.19
C ALA A 11 35.18 22.46 -8.15
N LEU A 12 34.71 21.32 -7.64
CA LEU A 12 34.25 20.19 -8.44
C LEU A 12 32.96 20.63 -9.16
N ALA A 13 33.08 21.02 -10.43
CA ALA A 13 31.94 21.30 -11.30
C ALA A 13 31.21 19.98 -11.61
N LEU A 14 30.27 19.60 -10.75
CA LEU A 14 29.34 18.50 -11.03
C LEU A 14 28.36 18.99 -12.11
N ALA A 15 28.54 18.53 -13.35
CA ALA A 15 27.68 18.87 -14.48
C ALA A 15 26.20 18.51 -14.19
N PRO A 16 25.22 19.25 -14.77
CA PRO A 16 23.80 19.15 -14.43
C PRO A 16 23.08 17.95 -15.09
N ALA A 17 23.79 16.86 -15.41
CA ALA A 17 23.22 15.71 -16.10
C ALA A 17 22.09 15.02 -15.32
N ALA A 18 22.03 15.21 -14.00
CA ALA A 18 20.96 14.68 -13.15
C ALA A 18 19.59 15.33 -13.39
N LEU A 19 19.53 16.56 -13.93
CA LEU A 19 18.25 17.27 -14.08
C LEU A 19 17.46 16.84 -15.32
N VAL A 20 18.12 16.26 -16.34
CA VAL A 20 17.48 15.83 -17.60
C VAL A 20 16.87 14.42 -17.49
N ALA A 21 17.31 13.59 -16.55
CA ALA A 21 16.88 12.20 -16.43
C ALA A 21 15.40 12.04 -16.01
N GLN A 22 14.75 13.09 -15.50
CA GLN A 22 13.38 13.03 -14.99
C GLN A 22 12.33 13.70 -15.90
N GLN A 23 12.69 14.00 -17.15
CA GLN A 23 11.75 14.52 -18.15
C GLN A 23 11.17 13.39 -19.02
N GLY A 24 10.61 12.37 -18.38
CA GLY A 24 9.79 11.39 -19.10
C GLY A 24 8.50 12.06 -19.57
N GLU A 25 8.07 11.78 -20.80
CA GLU A 25 6.75 12.18 -21.29
C GLU A 25 5.68 11.63 -20.33
N MET A 26 4.79 12.50 -19.83
CA MET A 26 3.64 12.06 -19.05
C MET A 26 2.78 11.17 -19.92
N LYS A 27 2.69 9.89 -19.55
CA LYS A 27 1.83 8.94 -20.23
C LYS A 27 0.39 9.11 -19.73
N ASP A 28 -0.57 9.06 -20.65
CA ASP A 28 -1.98 9.01 -20.30
C ASP A 28 -2.32 7.64 -19.68
N MET A 29 -2.54 7.64 -18.36
CA MET A 29 -2.84 6.41 -17.63
C MET A 29 -4.27 5.91 -17.84
N ASP A 30 -5.17 6.66 -18.48
CA ASP A 30 -6.51 6.16 -18.78
C ASP A 30 -6.49 5.18 -19.96
N THR A 31 -5.58 5.40 -20.91
CA THR A 31 -5.46 4.59 -22.14
C THR A 31 -4.23 3.68 -22.17
N PHE A 32 -3.29 3.85 -21.23
CA PHE A 32 -2.06 3.05 -21.20
C PHE A 32 -2.36 1.54 -21.03
N PRO A 33 -1.85 0.67 -21.91
CA PRO A 33 -2.06 -0.77 -21.78
C PRO A 33 -1.32 -1.31 -20.55
N ARG A 34 -1.88 -2.32 -19.88
CA ARG A 34 -1.19 -3.00 -18.79
C ARG A 34 0.13 -3.62 -19.30
N PRO A 35 1.28 -3.35 -18.65
CA PRO A 35 2.56 -3.93 -19.05
C PRO A 35 2.76 -5.36 -18.51
N ILE A 36 1.92 -5.79 -17.56
CA ILE A 36 1.90 -7.12 -16.94
C ILE A 36 0.47 -7.65 -16.93
N ASP A 37 0.32 -8.96 -16.88
CA ASP A 37 -0.99 -9.61 -16.81
C ASP A 37 -1.66 -9.34 -15.45
N MET A 38 -2.99 -9.38 -15.43
CA MET A 38 -3.77 -9.15 -14.21
C MET A 38 -3.62 -10.32 -13.23
N ALA A 39 -3.34 -10.00 -11.96
CA ALA A 39 -3.34 -10.96 -10.87
C ALA A 39 -4.76 -11.45 -10.52
N ASP A 40 -4.90 -12.73 -10.15
CA ASP A 40 -6.12 -13.25 -9.52
C ASP A 40 -6.15 -12.82 -8.05
N ASN A 41 -6.61 -11.59 -7.82
CA ASN A 41 -6.68 -11.01 -6.50
C ASN A 41 -7.88 -10.06 -6.36
N VAL A 42 -8.42 -9.97 -5.15
CA VAL A 42 -9.52 -9.06 -4.81
C VAL A 42 -9.07 -7.92 -3.89
N TRP A 43 -7.87 -8.01 -3.29
CA TRP A 43 -7.33 -6.98 -2.41
C TRP A 43 -6.78 -5.80 -3.21
N ILE A 44 -7.38 -4.62 -3.05
CA ILE A 44 -6.98 -3.40 -3.79
C ILE A 44 -5.51 -3.04 -3.52
N GLU A 45 -5.01 -3.27 -2.30
CA GLU A 45 -3.61 -3.00 -1.93
C GLU A 45 -2.59 -3.94 -2.57
N GLU A 46 -3.05 -5.06 -3.15
CA GLU A 46 -2.20 -6.05 -3.82
C GLU A 46 -2.37 -5.99 -5.35
N LEU A 47 -3.16 -5.03 -5.85
CA LEU A 47 -3.36 -4.74 -7.26
C LEU A 47 -2.62 -3.46 -7.65
N THR A 48 -2.09 -3.42 -8.86
CA THR A 48 -1.59 -2.21 -9.49
C THR A 48 -2.75 -1.27 -9.85
N MET A 49 -2.43 0.02 -9.98
CA MET A 49 -3.40 1.04 -10.40
C MET A 49 -4.11 0.66 -11.71
N LEU A 50 -3.37 0.08 -12.69
CA LEU A 50 -3.95 -0.29 -13.98
C LEU A 50 -4.90 -1.50 -13.86
N GLU A 51 -4.63 -2.45 -12.95
CA GLU A 51 -5.56 -3.56 -12.70
C GLU A 51 -6.84 -3.06 -12.04
N VAL A 52 -6.75 -2.17 -11.05
CA VAL A 52 -7.93 -1.55 -10.43
C VAL A 52 -8.73 -0.75 -11.46
N ARG A 53 -8.08 0.10 -12.28
CA ARG A 53 -8.72 0.84 -13.38
C ARG A 53 -9.51 -0.09 -14.29
N ASP A 54 -8.88 -1.18 -14.73
CA ASP A 54 -9.50 -2.09 -15.69
C ASP A 54 -10.64 -2.91 -15.07
N LEU A 55 -10.55 -3.29 -13.80
CA LEU A 55 -11.66 -3.94 -13.07
C LEU A 55 -12.86 -3.01 -12.93
N LEU A 56 -12.63 -1.73 -12.64
CA LEU A 56 -13.71 -0.72 -12.61
C LEU A 56 -14.36 -0.55 -13.99
N ALA A 57 -13.56 -0.57 -15.06
CA ALA A 57 -14.05 -0.54 -16.44
C ALA A 57 -14.85 -1.80 -16.82
N ASP A 58 -14.47 -2.97 -16.31
CA ASP A 58 -15.21 -4.24 -16.43
C ASP A 58 -16.49 -4.29 -15.56
N GLY A 59 -16.72 -3.26 -14.74
CA GLY A 59 -17.96 -3.09 -13.98
C GLY A 59 -17.93 -3.66 -12.56
N TRP A 60 -16.74 -3.90 -12.00
CA TRP A 60 -16.58 -4.14 -10.57
C TRP A 60 -16.91 -2.85 -9.81
N ARG A 61 -18.00 -2.84 -9.04
CA ARG A 61 -18.49 -1.62 -8.35
C ARG A 61 -18.80 -1.84 -6.87
N THR A 62 -18.51 -3.01 -6.34
CA THR A 62 -18.71 -3.33 -4.94
C THR A 62 -17.34 -3.37 -4.26
N ALA A 63 -17.24 -2.73 -3.10
CA ALA A 63 -16.06 -2.79 -2.25
C ALA A 63 -16.43 -3.23 -0.84
N LEU A 64 -15.70 -4.19 -0.31
CA LEU A 64 -15.75 -4.62 1.08
C LEU A 64 -14.76 -3.78 1.89
N ILE A 65 -15.27 -3.05 2.88
CA ILE A 65 -14.46 -2.29 3.83
C ILE A 65 -14.43 -3.07 5.14
N LEU A 66 -13.25 -3.55 5.52
CA LEU A 66 -13.05 -4.34 6.72
C LEU A 66 -12.38 -3.50 7.80
N THR A 67 -12.91 -3.58 9.02
CA THR A 67 -12.38 -2.87 10.18
C THR A 67 -11.93 -3.87 11.23
N GLY A 68 -10.70 -3.75 11.69
CA GLY A 68 -10.14 -4.56 12.78
C GLY A 68 -9.38 -3.68 13.76
N GLY A 69 -8.67 -4.30 14.71
CA GLY A 69 -8.05 -3.58 15.83
C GLY A 69 -7.07 -4.44 16.62
N ILE A 70 -6.73 -3.94 17.81
CA ILE A 70 -5.86 -4.58 18.79
C ILE A 70 -6.61 -4.65 20.11
N GLU A 71 -6.83 -5.85 20.64
CA GLU A 71 -7.63 -6.06 21.86
C GLU A 71 -6.99 -7.14 22.77
N GLU A 72 -7.24 -7.05 24.07
CA GLU A 72 -6.98 -8.13 25.02
C GLU A 72 -7.85 -9.35 24.66
N ASN A 73 -7.24 -10.53 24.55
CA ASN A 73 -7.89 -11.72 23.99
C ASN A 73 -7.52 -13.01 24.70
N GLY A 74 -7.12 -12.91 25.97
CA GLY A 74 -6.59 -14.02 26.74
C GLY A 74 -5.13 -14.35 26.42
N PRO A 75 -4.55 -15.36 27.08
CA PRO A 75 -3.11 -15.64 27.03
C PRO A 75 -2.68 -16.47 25.80
N TYR A 76 -3.64 -16.95 25.00
CA TYR A 76 -3.38 -17.89 23.89
C TYR A 76 -3.63 -17.31 22.50
N LEU A 77 -4.10 -16.07 22.40
CA LEU A 77 -4.38 -15.40 21.13
C LEU A 77 -3.55 -14.13 20.98
N THR A 78 -3.23 -13.80 19.73
CA THR A 78 -2.65 -12.50 19.41
C THR A 78 -3.67 -11.40 19.61
N THR A 79 -3.22 -10.23 20.05
CA THR A 79 -4.11 -9.07 20.25
C THR A 79 -4.75 -8.58 18.94
N GLY A 80 -4.12 -8.87 17.80
CA GLY A 80 -4.63 -8.57 16.46
C GLY A 80 -5.42 -9.70 15.79
N LYS A 81 -5.95 -10.68 16.53
CA LYS A 81 -6.67 -11.84 15.96
C LYS A 81 -7.71 -11.46 14.91
N HIS A 82 -8.46 -10.37 15.13
CA HIS A 82 -9.47 -9.87 14.21
C HIS A 82 -8.87 -9.53 12.84
N ASN A 83 -7.71 -8.88 12.80
CA ASN A 83 -7.03 -8.54 11.54
C ASN A 83 -6.62 -9.79 10.74
N HIS A 84 -6.16 -10.84 11.43
CA HIS A 84 -5.81 -12.11 10.79
C HIS A 84 -7.05 -12.81 10.21
N VAL A 85 -8.14 -12.86 10.96
CA VAL A 85 -9.41 -13.41 10.49
C VAL A 85 -9.94 -12.63 9.29
N LEU A 86 -9.93 -11.30 9.36
CA LEU A 86 -10.40 -10.43 8.28
C LEU A 86 -9.58 -10.62 6.98
N ARG A 87 -8.27 -10.82 7.08
CA ARG A 87 -7.44 -11.09 5.89
C ARG A 87 -7.82 -12.40 5.18
N VAL A 88 -8.21 -13.43 5.91
CA VAL A 88 -8.64 -14.70 5.30
C VAL A 88 -10.09 -14.60 4.80
N MET A 89 -10.98 -14.07 5.64
CA MET A 89 -12.42 -14.00 5.33
C MET A 89 -12.75 -12.98 4.26
N GLY A 90 -11.98 -11.89 4.14
CA GLY A 90 -12.20 -10.86 3.14
C GLY A 90 -12.15 -11.40 1.72
N ASP A 91 -11.16 -12.25 1.40
CA ASP A 91 -11.06 -12.89 0.09
C ASP A 91 -12.26 -13.81 -0.17
N ALA A 92 -12.57 -14.71 0.78
CA ALA A 92 -13.67 -15.66 0.64
C ALA A 92 -15.02 -14.96 0.43
N ILE A 93 -15.31 -13.90 1.21
CA ILE A 93 -16.55 -13.13 1.11
C ILE A 93 -16.63 -12.40 -0.25
N ALA A 94 -15.55 -11.76 -0.68
CA ALA A 94 -15.52 -11.03 -1.95
C ALA A 94 -15.72 -11.96 -3.15
N ARG A 95 -15.12 -13.16 -3.12
CA ARG A 95 -15.30 -14.19 -4.16
C ARG A 95 -16.73 -14.72 -4.21
N GLU A 96 -17.34 -15.01 -3.05
CA GLU A 96 -18.72 -15.49 -2.97
C GLU A 96 -19.72 -14.43 -3.45
N PHE A 97 -19.52 -13.17 -3.08
CA PHE A 97 -20.38 -12.07 -3.53
C PHE A 97 -20.22 -11.78 -5.04
N GLY A 98 -19.04 -12.10 -5.59
CA GLY A 98 -18.67 -11.85 -6.98
C GLY A 98 -18.43 -10.36 -7.27
N ARG A 99 -17.59 -10.06 -8.26
CA ARG A 99 -17.27 -8.69 -8.72
C ARG A 99 -17.09 -7.66 -7.58
N THR A 100 -16.43 -8.10 -6.52
CA THR A 100 -16.24 -7.34 -5.27
C THR A 100 -14.76 -7.22 -4.98
N LEU A 101 -14.30 -6.00 -4.75
CA LEU A 101 -12.93 -5.71 -4.30
C LEU A 101 -12.90 -5.57 -2.78
N VAL A 102 -11.74 -5.78 -2.17
CA VAL A 102 -11.52 -5.58 -0.74
C VAL A 102 -10.55 -4.43 -0.54
N ALA A 103 -10.98 -3.43 0.22
CA ALA A 103 -10.12 -2.31 0.59
C ALA A 103 -9.09 -2.73 1.66
N PRO A 104 -8.00 -1.96 1.83
CA PRO A 104 -7.09 -2.14 2.96
C PRO A 104 -7.82 -2.27 4.29
N ILE A 105 -7.41 -3.21 5.13
CA ILE A 105 -8.02 -3.39 6.45
C ILE A 105 -7.74 -2.14 7.29
N VAL A 106 -8.81 -1.51 7.78
CA VAL A 106 -8.70 -0.32 8.64
C VAL A 106 -8.54 -0.80 10.08
N THR A 107 -7.31 -0.73 10.61
CA THR A 107 -6.96 -1.22 11.95
C THR A 107 -7.14 -0.14 13.02
N ILE A 108 -8.38 0.31 13.23
CA ILE A 108 -8.71 1.41 14.16
C ILE A 108 -9.77 1.04 15.21
N GLU A 109 -10.23 -0.20 15.22
CA GLU A 109 -11.22 -0.67 16.18
C GLU A 109 -10.62 -0.56 17.61
N PRO A 110 -11.33 0.12 18.53
CA PRO A 110 -10.79 0.45 19.84
C PRO A 110 -10.87 -0.76 20.78
N GLY A 111 -9.80 -1.54 20.86
CA GLY A 111 -9.58 -2.49 21.95
C GLY A 111 -8.70 -1.89 23.05
N ASN A 112 -8.95 -2.27 24.30
CA ASN A 112 -8.10 -1.90 25.43
C ASN A 112 -7.22 -3.09 25.82
N PRO A 113 -5.93 -3.12 25.43
CA PRO A 113 -5.04 -4.22 25.76
C PRO A 113 -4.70 -4.29 27.26
N GLU A 114 -4.97 -3.23 28.02
CA GLU A 114 -4.67 -3.14 29.46
C GLU A 114 -5.83 -3.63 30.34
N ARG A 115 -7.03 -3.86 29.76
CA ARG A 115 -8.23 -4.24 30.51
C ARG A 115 -8.55 -5.73 30.34
N ALA A 116 -7.70 -6.58 30.91
CA ALA A 116 -7.91 -8.03 30.98
C ALA A 116 -9.00 -8.37 32.01
N SER A 117 -10.26 -8.51 31.57
CA SER A 117 -11.35 -9.01 32.43
C SER A 117 -11.58 -10.51 32.33
N THR A 118 -10.90 -11.19 31.40
CA THR A 118 -11.15 -12.59 31.04
C THR A 118 -9.85 -13.27 30.62
N PRO A 119 -9.58 -14.52 31.04
CA PRO A 119 -8.55 -15.36 30.43
C PRO A 119 -8.97 -15.82 29.03
#